data_AF-A0AAE3D242-F1
#
_entry.id   AF-A0AAE3D242-F1
#
_cell.length_a   1.000
_cell.length_b   1.000
_cell.length_c   1.000
_cell.angle_alpha   90.00
_cell.angle_beta   90.00
_cell.angle_gamma   90.00
#
_symmetry.space_group_name_H-M   'P 1'
#
loop_
_entity.id
_entity.type
_entity.pdbx_description
1 polymer ?
#
loop_
_entity_poly.entity_id
_entity_poly.type
_entity_poly.pdbx_seq_one_letter_code
_entity_poly.pdbx_strand_id
1 'polypeptide(L)'
;MHKVGPQHVKNGVLKYRAAKNAVAVTVKLPQFLVDTIAATPTGDMRFMVKKKGEAWTSKESFGNWFSKCCREAGLETGKSAHGIRKLAATISADAGATTHELMAQFGWKTVSQAEVYTRGADRHRLGLQSSSRVADHIENIIPRTLISGAGKIQKNTNKSTI
;
A
#
# COMPACT_ATOMS: atom_id res chain seq x y z
N MET A 1 -6.64 0.22 -17.14
CA MET A 1 -5.28 -0.30 -17.36
C MET A 1 -4.97 -0.44 -18.84
N HIS A 2 -5.77 -1.17 -19.64
CA HIS A 2 -5.52 -1.40 -21.08
C HIS A 2 -5.35 -0.16 -22.01
N LYS A 3 -5.53 1.06 -21.49
CA LYS A 3 -5.39 2.33 -22.24
C LYS A 3 -4.09 3.10 -21.94
N VAL A 4 -3.25 2.60 -21.04
CA VAL A 4 -1.98 3.24 -20.70
C VAL A 4 -0.97 2.99 -21.83
N GLY A 5 -0.14 4.00 -22.11
CA GLY A 5 0.84 4.02 -23.18
C GLY A 5 1.93 5.07 -22.97
N PRO A 6 2.86 5.22 -23.93
CA PRO A 6 4.05 6.07 -23.83
C PRO A 6 3.76 7.52 -23.42
N GLN A 7 2.65 8.09 -23.90
CA GLN A 7 2.19 9.45 -23.61
C GLN A 7 1.93 9.73 -22.12
N HIS A 8 1.79 8.68 -21.30
CA HIS A 8 1.56 8.78 -19.87
C HIS A 8 2.86 8.74 -19.04
N VAL A 9 4.01 8.50 -19.68
CA VAL A 9 5.29 8.32 -19.00
C VAL A 9 6.18 9.54 -19.23
N LYS A 10 6.69 10.13 -18.14
CA LYS A 10 7.69 11.20 -18.19
C LYS A 10 8.69 11.02 -17.06
N ASN A 11 9.98 11.06 -17.38
CA ASN A 11 11.08 10.91 -16.41
C ASN A 11 10.96 9.65 -15.54
N GLY A 12 10.59 8.50 -16.14
CA GLY A 12 10.39 7.24 -15.41
C GLY A 12 9.15 7.20 -14.50
N VAL A 13 8.27 8.21 -14.57
CA VAL A 13 7.03 8.27 -13.80
C VAL A 13 5.84 8.11 -14.73
N LEU A 14 5.01 7.12 -14.43
CA LEU A 14 3.72 6.90 -15.08
C LEU A 14 2.64 7.72 -14.37
N LYS A 15 1.94 8.57 -15.13
CA LYS A 15 0.80 9.37 -14.65
C LYS A 15 -0.42 9.17 -15.54
N TYR A 16 -1.53 8.72 -14.97
CA TYR A 16 -2.79 8.58 -15.70
C TYR A 16 -4.00 8.74 -14.79
N ARG A 17 -5.18 8.95 -15.38
CA ARG A 17 -6.46 8.92 -14.64
C ARG A 17 -7.16 7.59 -14.82
N ALA A 18 -7.60 7.00 -13.72
CA ALA A 18 -8.32 5.73 -13.74
C ALA A 18 -9.67 5.89 -14.46
N ALA A 19 -9.95 5.01 -15.43
CA ALA A 19 -11.11 5.14 -16.30
C ALA A 19 -12.48 5.08 -15.57
N LYS A 20 -12.56 4.39 -14.43
CA LYS A 20 -13.84 4.21 -13.70
C LYS A 20 -14.22 5.41 -12.84
N ASN A 21 -13.25 6.11 -12.27
CA ASN A 21 -13.48 7.09 -11.20
C ASN A 21 -12.68 8.39 -11.37
N ALA A 22 -11.94 8.54 -12.48
CA ALA A 22 -11.10 9.70 -12.81
C ALA A 22 -10.01 10.06 -11.78
N VAL A 23 -9.77 9.19 -10.79
CA VAL A 23 -8.73 9.37 -9.77
C VAL A 23 -7.37 9.32 -10.44
N ALA A 24 -6.51 10.28 -10.10
CA ALA A 24 -5.15 10.33 -10.60
C ALA A 24 -4.31 9.23 -9.95
N VAL A 25 -3.53 8.54 -10.77
CA VAL A 25 -2.56 7.52 -10.36
C VAL A 25 -1.19 7.99 -10.81
N THR A 26 -0.25 8.01 -9.87
CA THR A 26 1.15 8.35 -10.11
C THR A 26 2.03 7.24 -9.57
N VAL A 27 2.81 6.61 -10.44
CA VAL A 27 3.66 5.46 -10.08
C VAL A 27 5.03 5.63 -10.71
N LYS A 28 6.09 5.49 -9.90
CA LYS A 28 7.45 5.38 -10.42
C LYS A 28 7.62 4.01 -11.06
N LEU A 29 8.04 3.99 -12.32
CA LEU A 29 8.34 2.76 -13.02
C LEU A 29 9.75 2.29 -12.62
N PRO A 30 9.91 1.08 -12.06
CA PRO A 30 11.23 0.52 -11.82
C PRO A 30 11.91 0.20 -13.16
N GLN A 31 13.25 0.25 -13.18
CA GLN A 31 14.02 0.11 -14.43
C GLN A 31 13.71 -1.20 -15.16
N PHE A 32 13.63 -2.33 -14.43
CA PHE A 32 13.31 -3.63 -15.03
C PHE A 32 11.97 -3.61 -15.80
N LEU A 33 10.98 -2.84 -15.35
CA LEU A 33 9.69 -2.73 -16.02
C LEU A 33 9.80 -1.87 -17.28
N VAL A 34 10.60 -0.81 -17.25
CA VAL A 34 10.91 -0.01 -18.45
C VAL A 34 11.61 -0.87 -19.50
N ASP A 35 12.61 -1.64 -19.09
CA ASP A 35 13.36 -2.54 -19.97
C ASP A 35 12.45 -3.63 -20.55
N THR A 36 11.56 -4.19 -19.71
CA THR A 36 10.57 -5.18 -20.13
C THR A 36 9.62 -4.59 -21.18
N ILE A 37 9.11 -3.37 -20.96
CA ILE A 37 8.24 -2.70 -21.92
C ILE A 37 8.98 -2.50 -23.25
N ALA A 38 10.23 -2.05 -23.23
CA ALA A 38 11.05 -1.85 -24.43
C ALA A 38 11.34 -3.14 -25.20
N ALA A 39 11.49 -4.26 -24.50
CA ALA A 39 11.72 -5.58 -25.09
C ALA A 39 10.44 -6.27 -25.60
N THR A 40 9.26 -5.72 -25.30
CA THR A 40 7.97 -6.30 -25.71
C THR A 40 7.32 -5.51 -26.84
N PRO A 41 6.60 -6.16 -27.77
CA PRO A 41 5.82 -5.45 -28.77
C PRO A 41 4.77 -4.54 -28.12
N THR A 42 4.82 -3.25 -28.41
CA THR A 42 3.86 -2.23 -27.98
C THR A 42 3.17 -1.59 -29.20
N GLY A 43 2.03 -0.92 -28.99
CA GLY A 43 1.42 -0.06 -30.01
C GLY A 43 1.72 1.42 -29.78
N ASP A 44 1.39 2.25 -30.75
CA ASP A 44 1.76 3.69 -30.76
C ASP A 44 1.32 4.44 -29.49
N MET A 45 0.06 4.23 -29.07
CA MET A 45 -0.56 4.95 -27.96
C MET A 45 -0.85 4.06 -26.75
N ARG A 46 -0.47 2.77 -26.80
CA ARG A 46 -0.80 1.78 -25.76
C ARG A 46 0.31 0.75 -25.61
N PHE A 47 0.77 0.52 -24.39
CA PHE A 47 1.78 -0.51 -24.11
C PHE A 47 1.23 -1.93 -24.31
N MET A 48 -0.03 -2.17 -23.93
CA MET A 48 -0.65 -3.49 -24.06
C MET A 48 -1.37 -3.61 -25.40
N VAL A 49 -0.87 -4.52 -26.24
CA VAL A 49 -1.48 -4.89 -27.53
C VAL A 49 -1.72 -6.40 -27.62
N LYS A 50 -2.57 -6.82 -28.54
CA LYS A 50 -2.75 -8.24 -28.91
C LYS A 50 -1.56 -8.70 -29.75
N LYS A 51 -1.47 -10.00 -30.03
CA LYS A 51 -0.39 -10.59 -30.87
C LYS A 51 -0.20 -9.90 -32.24
N LYS A 52 -1.26 -9.32 -32.80
CA LYS A 52 -1.24 -8.60 -34.09
C LYS A 52 -0.94 -7.09 -33.98
N GLY A 53 -0.49 -6.60 -32.81
CA GLY A 53 -0.24 -5.17 -32.56
C GLY A 53 -1.51 -4.34 -32.32
N GLU A 54 -2.69 -4.92 -32.52
CA GLU A 54 -3.97 -4.25 -32.27
C GLU A 54 -4.21 -4.00 -30.77
N ALA A 55 -4.81 -2.85 -30.47
CA ALA A 55 -5.21 -2.53 -29.11
C ALA A 55 -6.30 -3.47 -28.56
N TRP A 56 -6.31 -3.67 -27.24
CA TRP A 56 -7.40 -4.36 -26.55
C TRP A 56 -8.71 -3.56 -26.66
N THR A 57 -9.81 -4.25 -26.94
CA THR A 57 -11.16 -3.67 -27.10
C THR A 57 -11.79 -3.29 -25.76
N SER A 58 -11.53 -4.06 -24.70
CA SER A 58 -12.07 -3.79 -23.36
C SER A 58 -11.15 -4.29 -22.25
N LYS A 59 -11.44 -3.91 -21.00
CA LYS A 59 -10.71 -4.42 -19.83
C LYS A 59 -11.02 -5.91 -19.60
N GLU A 60 -12.24 -6.34 -19.92
CA GLU A 60 -12.72 -7.71 -19.81
C GLU A 60 -11.99 -8.61 -20.81
N SER A 61 -11.82 -8.16 -22.05
CA SER A 61 -11.12 -8.91 -23.09
C SER A 61 -9.68 -9.21 -22.69
N PHE A 62 -8.94 -8.20 -22.19
CA PHE A 62 -7.59 -8.39 -21.65
C PHE A 62 -7.58 -9.34 -20.45
N GLY A 63 -8.51 -9.15 -19.50
CA GLY A 63 -8.60 -9.99 -18.30
C GLY A 63 -8.84 -11.47 -18.63
N ASN A 64 -9.76 -11.74 -19.56
CA ASN A 64 -10.07 -13.11 -20.01
C ASN A 64 -8.87 -13.75 -20.72
N TRP A 65 -8.19 -13.00 -21.59
CA TRP A 65 -6.96 -13.47 -22.22
C TRP A 65 -5.87 -13.79 -21.19
N PHE A 66 -5.64 -12.90 -20.22
CA PHE A 66 -4.64 -13.11 -19.19
C PHE A 66 -4.95 -14.36 -18.34
N SER A 67 -6.21 -14.53 -17.92
CA SER A 67 -6.64 -15.73 -17.19
C SER A 67 -6.47 -17.01 -18.01
N LYS A 68 -6.69 -16.94 -19.34
CA LYS A 68 -6.41 -18.07 -20.24
C LYS A 68 -4.91 -18.39 -20.26
N CYS A 69 -4.04 -17.39 -20.37
CA CYS A 69 -2.58 -17.59 -20.30
C CYS A 69 -2.15 -18.21 -18.96
N CYS A 70 -2.74 -17.80 -17.82
CA CYS A 70 -2.47 -18.42 -16.54
C CYS A 70 -2.82 -19.92 -16.54
N ARG A 71 -3.97 -20.29 -17.10
CA ARG A 71 -4.39 -21.69 -17.20
C ARG A 71 -3.49 -22.50 -18.15
N GLU A 72 -3.10 -21.93 -19.28
CA GLU A 72 -2.17 -22.55 -20.23
C GLU A 72 -0.78 -22.78 -19.61
N ALA A 73 -0.36 -21.90 -18.69
CA ALA A 73 0.88 -22.05 -17.92
C ALA A 73 0.76 -23.05 -16.74
N GLY A 74 -0.37 -23.75 -16.59
CA GLY A 74 -0.58 -24.72 -15.51
C GLY A 74 -0.81 -24.10 -14.13
N LEU A 75 -1.14 -22.80 -14.05
CA LEU A 75 -1.45 -22.15 -12.78
C LEU A 75 -2.86 -22.54 -12.29
N GLU A 76 -3.02 -22.56 -10.97
CA GLU A 76 -4.28 -22.84 -10.30
C GLU A 76 -5.44 -21.94 -10.78
N THR A 77 -6.67 -22.45 -10.66
CA THR A 77 -7.88 -21.68 -10.95
C THR A 77 -7.96 -20.42 -10.10
N GLY A 78 -8.27 -19.28 -10.74
CA GLY A 78 -8.46 -17.99 -10.05
C GLY A 78 -7.29 -17.02 -10.13
N LYS A 79 -6.13 -17.41 -10.67
CA LYS A 79 -5.03 -16.47 -10.97
C LYS A 79 -5.42 -15.57 -12.15
N SER A 80 -5.29 -14.26 -11.97
CA SER A 80 -5.74 -13.26 -12.94
C SER A 80 -4.97 -11.95 -12.78
N ALA A 81 -5.09 -11.06 -13.75
CA ALA A 81 -4.53 -9.71 -13.67
C ALA A 81 -5.09 -8.91 -12.47
N HIS A 82 -6.34 -9.16 -12.09
CA HIS A 82 -6.92 -8.55 -10.89
C HIS A 82 -6.23 -9.08 -9.62
N GLY A 83 -5.93 -10.37 -9.57
CA GLY A 83 -5.18 -10.99 -8.48
C GLY A 83 -3.78 -10.38 -8.30
N ILE A 84 -3.05 -10.15 -9.39
CA ILE A 84 -1.72 -9.48 -9.36
C ILE A 84 -1.83 -8.09 -8.73
N ARG A 85 -2.87 -7.33 -9.06
CA ARG A 85 -3.10 -6.03 -8.46
C ARG A 85 -3.38 -6.12 -6.96
N LYS A 86 -4.14 -7.11 -6.50
CA LYS A 86 -4.35 -7.35 -5.06
C LYS A 86 -3.03 -7.71 -4.37
N LEU A 87 -2.24 -8.59 -4.98
CA LEU A 87 -0.92 -8.97 -4.48
C LEU A 87 0.00 -7.75 -4.32
N ALA A 88 0.07 -6.88 -5.34
CA ALA A 88 0.88 -5.66 -5.26
C ALA A 88 0.44 -4.73 -4.11
N ALA A 89 -0.87 -4.64 -3.84
CA ALA A 89 -1.37 -3.85 -2.72
C ALA A 89 -1.06 -4.50 -1.36
N THR A 90 -1.17 -5.82 -1.26
CA THR A 90 -0.76 -6.59 -0.08
C THR A 90 0.72 -6.38 0.21
N ILE A 91 1.60 -6.57 -0.77
CA ILE A 91 3.05 -6.35 -0.62
C ILE A 91 3.35 -4.92 -0.16
N SER A 92 2.68 -3.92 -0.75
CA SER A 92 2.85 -2.52 -0.37
C SER A 92 2.42 -2.25 1.09
N ALA A 93 1.26 -2.77 1.49
CA ALA A 93 0.77 -2.65 2.86
C ALA A 93 1.68 -3.36 3.87
N ASP A 94 2.13 -4.58 3.57
CA ASP A 94 3.05 -5.36 4.41
C ASP A 94 4.42 -4.67 4.54
N ALA A 95 4.87 -3.95 3.51
CA ALA A 95 6.05 -3.09 3.55
C ALA A 95 5.84 -1.79 4.35
N GLY A 96 4.66 -1.58 4.93
CA GLY A 96 4.34 -0.45 5.81
C GLY A 96 3.74 0.76 5.10
N ALA A 97 3.37 0.65 3.82
CA ALA A 97 2.69 1.72 3.14
C ALA A 97 1.32 2.00 3.79
N THR A 98 1.07 3.28 4.03
CA THR A 98 -0.16 3.79 4.62
C THR A 98 -1.35 3.62 3.69
N THR A 99 -2.54 3.63 4.26
CA THR A 99 -3.82 3.63 3.54
C THR A 99 -3.85 4.69 2.43
N HIS A 100 -3.36 5.90 2.68
CA HIS A 100 -3.37 6.99 1.70
C HIS A 100 -2.34 6.81 0.58
N GLU A 101 -1.17 6.23 0.88
CA GLU A 101 -0.19 5.85 -0.16
C GLU A 101 -0.78 4.80 -1.11
N LEU A 102 -1.47 3.78 -0.56
CA LEU A 102 -2.20 2.80 -1.35
C LEU A 102 -3.30 3.44 -2.19
N MET A 103 -4.08 4.38 -1.63
CA MET A 103 -5.09 5.11 -2.40
C MET A 103 -4.48 5.86 -3.59
N ALA A 104 -3.35 6.54 -3.39
CA ALA A 104 -2.65 7.28 -4.45
C ALA A 104 -2.06 6.36 -5.52
N GLN A 105 -1.45 5.24 -5.12
CA GLN A 105 -0.80 4.29 -6.02
C GLN A 105 -1.82 3.50 -6.84
N PHE A 106 -2.92 3.07 -6.22
CA PHE A 106 -3.91 2.23 -6.87
C PHE A 106 -5.08 3.04 -7.44
N GLY A 107 -5.27 4.30 -7.08
CA GLY A 107 -6.39 5.13 -7.55
C GLY A 107 -7.72 4.73 -6.92
N TRP A 108 -7.69 4.34 -5.65
CA TRP A 108 -8.89 4.11 -4.84
C TRP A 108 -9.43 5.43 -4.30
N LYS A 109 -10.76 5.56 -4.27
CA LYS A 109 -11.42 6.80 -3.83
C LYS A 109 -11.74 6.76 -2.34
N THR A 110 -12.05 5.58 -1.81
CA THR A 110 -12.44 5.42 -0.41
C THR A 110 -11.35 4.74 0.37
N VAL A 111 -11.18 5.20 1.62
CA VAL A 111 -10.29 4.60 2.62
C VAL A 111 -10.61 3.12 2.81
N SER A 112 -11.90 2.76 2.85
CA SER A 112 -12.36 1.39 3.00
C SER A 112 -11.80 0.40 1.96
N GLN A 113 -11.48 0.85 0.74
CA GLN A 113 -10.88 -0.01 -0.28
C GLN A 113 -9.41 -0.34 0.02
N ALA A 114 -8.67 0.63 0.55
CA ALA A 114 -7.26 0.48 0.91
C ALA A 114 -7.10 -0.25 2.26
N GLU A 115 -8.00 0.00 3.22
CA GLU A 115 -7.99 -0.65 4.53
C GLU A 115 -8.12 -2.17 4.48
N VAL A 116 -8.72 -2.72 3.42
CA VAL A 116 -8.75 -4.17 3.21
C VAL A 116 -7.34 -4.78 3.27
N TYR A 117 -6.32 -4.01 2.86
CA TYR A 117 -4.93 -4.44 2.87
C TYR A 117 -4.18 -3.98 4.13
N THR A 118 -4.38 -2.73 4.56
CA THR A 118 -3.58 -2.14 5.64
C THR A 118 -4.04 -2.55 7.04
N ARG A 119 -5.33 -2.85 7.26
CA ARG A 119 -5.88 -3.10 8.61
C ARG A 119 -5.15 -4.20 9.37
N GLY A 120 -4.79 -5.28 8.68
CA GLY A 120 -4.02 -6.38 9.27
C GLY A 120 -2.55 -6.01 9.44
N ALA A 121 -1.90 -5.58 8.34
CA ALA A 121 -0.49 -5.22 8.29
C ALA A 121 -0.10 -4.16 9.35
N ASP A 122 -0.97 -3.17 9.56
CA ASP A 122 -0.69 -2.03 10.42
C ASP A 122 -0.89 -2.33 11.91
N ARG A 123 -1.74 -3.30 12.27
CA ARG A 123 -2.21 -3.44 13.66
C ARG A 123 -1.09 -3.65 14.66
N HIS A 124 -0.15 -4.54 14.35
CA HIS A 124 0.99 -4.82 15.21
C HIS A 124 2.01 -3.66 15.18
N ARG A 125 2.41 -3.24 13.97
CA ARG A 125 3.44 -2.22 13.76
C ARG A 125 3.07 -0.87 14.34
N LEU A 126 1.85 -0.38 14.07
CA LEU A 126 1.38 0.90 14.59
C LEU A 126 1.15 0.86 16.11
N GLY A 127 0.79 -0.30 16.66
CA GLY A 127 0.69 -0.50 18.11
C GLY A 127 2.03 -0.20 18.80
N LEU A 128 3.12 -0.82 18.34
CA LEU A 128 4.47 -0.61 18.87
C LEU A 128 4.96 0.83 18.69
N GLN A 129 4.73 1.42 17.51
CA GLN A 129 5.11 2.81 17.26
C GLN A 129 4.34 3.78 18.16
N SER A 130 3.03 3.56 18.34
CA SER A 130 2.19 4.43 19.16
C SER A 130 2.56 4.33 20.63
N SER A 131 2.83 3.13 21.16
CA SER A 131 3.23 2.97 22.55
C SER A 131 4.59 3.62 22.83
N SER A 132 5.55 3.50 21.90
CA SER A 132 6.87 4.14 22.02
C SER A 132 6.74 5.67 22.06
N ARG A 133 5.95 6.27 21.17
CA ARG A 133 5.71 7.73 21.18
C ARG A 133 5.15 8.23 22.51
N VAL A 134 4.28 7.45 23.14
CA VAL A 134 3.72 7.78 24.46
C VAL A 134 4.82 7.72 25.52
N ALA A 135 5.64 6.66 25.54
CA ALA A 135 6.75 6.53 26.48
C ALA A 135 7.76 7.69 26.37
N ASP A 136 8.17 8.04 25.14
CA ASP A 136 9.12 9.13 24.86
C ASP A 136 8.64 10.50 25.38
N HIS A 137 7.31 10.71 25.43
CA HIS A 137 6.71 11.95 25.92
C HIS A 137 6.48 11.94 27.44
N ILE A 138 6.42 10.76 28.07
CA ILE A 138 6.27 10.63 29.52
C ILE A 138 7.63 10.77 30.23
N GLU A 139 8.73 10.29 29.64
CA GLU A 139 10.08 10.38 30.24
C GLU A 139 10.66 11.81 30.26
N ASN A 140 10.13 12.74 29.45
CA ASN A 140 10.61 14.13 29.37
C ASN A 140 10.04 15.08 30.43
N ILE A 141 9.44 14.57 31.49
CA ILE A 141 9.01 15.39 32.63
C ILE A 141 9.98 15.11 33.78
N ILE A 142 11.02 15.93 33.90
CA ILE A 142 11.56 16.23 35.24
C ILE A 142 10.32 16.56 36.07
N PRO A 143 9.99 15.80 37.13
CA PRO A 143 8.78 16.06 37.89
C PRO A 143 8.77 17.53 38.29
N ARG A 144 7.70 18.26 37.94
CA ARG A 144 7.56 19.71 38.23
C ARG A 144 7.74 20.02 39.72
N THR A 145 7.59 19.00 40.57
CA THR A 145 7.93 19.04 41.98
C THR A 145 9.19 18.22 42.24
N LEU A 146 10.35 18.89 42.26
CA LEU A 146 11.55 18.43 42.97
C LEU A 146 11.44 18.66 44.49
N ILE A 147 10.22 18.78 45.04
CA ILE A 147 10.01 18.99 46.46
C ILE A 147 9.92 17.62 47.13
N SER A 148 11.03 17.21 47.74
CA SER A 148 11.04 16.11 48.71
C SER A 148 10.03 16.43 49.82
N GLY A 149 9.00 15.59 49.98
CA GLY A 149 8.01 15.72 51.06
C GLY A 149 6.52 15.69 50.66
N ALA A 150 6.18 15.67 49.37
CA ALA A 150 4.79 15.57 48.92
C ALA A 150 4.31 14.10 48.81
N GLY A 151 4.28 13.40 49.94
CA GLY A 151 3.69 12.07 50.08
C GLY A 151 3.28 11.86 51.53
N LYS A 152 2.06 11.37 51.79
CA LYS A 152 1.54 11.18 53.16
C LYS A 152 2.56 10.41 54.00
N ILE A 153 3.02 11.06 55.08
CA ILE A 153 3.84 10.44 56.13
C ILE A 153 3.14 9.15 56.55
N GLN A 154 3.83 8.02 56.41
CA GLN A 154 3.38 6.73 56.92
C GLN A 154 3.17 6.91 58.43
N LYS A 155 1.93 6.75 58.91
CA LYS A 155 1.66 6.76 60.35
C LYS A 155 2.40 5.58 60.97
N ASN A 156 3.47 5.87 61.72
CA ASN A 156 4.16 4.89 62.56
C ASN A 156 3.16 4.22 63.49
N THR A 157 2.94 2.92 63.32
CA THR A 157 2.31 2.05 64.31
C THR A 157 3.34 1.69 65.37
N ASN A 158 3.67 2.63 66.26
CA ASN A 158 4.23 2.27 67.56
C ASN A 158 3.09 1.78 68.45
N LYS A 159 2.76 0.49 68.35
CA LYS A 159 2.19 -0.22 69.50
C LYS A 159 3.35 -0.58 70.42
N SER A 160 3.59 0.25 71.44
CA SER A 160 4.28 -0.19 72.64
C SER A 160 3.25 -0.84 73.56
N THR A 161 3.55 -2.07 73.90
CA THR A 161 2.89 -3.00 74.83
C THR A 161 2.71 -2.41 76.23
N ILE A 162 1.53 -2.63 76.83
CA ILE A 162 1.36 -3.32 78.13
C ILE A 162 0.20 -4.30 77.94
#